data_AF-A0A955YZJ9-F1
#
_entry.id   AF-A0A955YZJ9-F1
#
_cell.length_a   1.000
_cell.length_b   1.000
_cell.length_c   1.000
_cell.angle_alpha   90.00
_cell.angle_beta   90.00
_cell.angle_gamma   90.00
#
_symmetry.space_group_name_H-M   'P 1'
#
loop_
_entity.id
_entity.type
_entity.pdbx_description
1 polymer ?
#
loop_
_entity_poly.entity_id
_entity_poly.type
_entity_poly.pdbx_seq_one_letter_code
_entity_poly.pdbx_strand_id
1 'polypeptide(L)'
;MSDDLRTVDLTFEDQEELQKDYETNLKSGRAFAHGITDLEVFEEVSVVLHRPDSDHTLTLPGRVVLVQSDPPGEGAGLELTIENGETLDRFVRGRFTSIRPETTHGRIRKLTGAQAVKLARTANLEERVMLERIFGKTVWDVLLQNPRMTIPEVARIAKKGTVPRITLETIVNNNTWLAAGPVRRALLTNPRLAEDSIMKVIRMMPAHERKLLGSQRGYSMAVRAAAKKLMGKG
;
A
#
# COMPACT_ATOMS: atom_id res chain seq x y z
N MET A 1 -21.02 -12.76 3.06
CA MET A 1 -20.65 -13.89 2.20
C MET A 1 -20.30 -13.27 0.87
N SER A 2 -19.02 -13.29 0.48
CA SER A 2 -18.62 -12.85 -0.87
C SER A 2 -19.01 -13.96 -1.82
N ASP A 3 -20.05 -13.76 -2.62
CA ASP A 3 -20.21 -14.54 -3.84
C ASP A 3 -19.11 -14.07 -4.80
N ASP A 4 -18.09 -14.91 -4.99
CA ASP A 4 -17.19 -14.80 -6.13
C ASP A 4 -18.02 -15.23 -7.35
N LEU A 5 -18.64 -14.25 -8.02
CA LEU A 5 -19.39 -14.51 -9.25
C LEU A 5 -18.45 -15.10 -10.30
N ARG A 6 -18.96 -16.05 -11.09
CA ARG A 6 -18.21 -16.66 -12.18
C ARG A 6 -17.82 -15.60 -13.22
N THR A 7 -16.57 -15.67 -13.68
CA THR A 7 -16.04 -14.72 -14.66
C THR A 7 -16.23 -15.22 -16.08
N VAL A 8 -16.65 -14.33 -16.98
CA VAL A 8 -16.76 -14.57 -18.43
C VAL A 8 -15.90 -13.57 -19.18
N ASP A 9 -14.84 -14.05 -19.83
CA ASP A 9 -13.92 -13.21 -20.60
C ASP A 9 -14.41 -13.02 -22.04
N LEU A 10 -14.46 -11.76 -22.49
CA LEU A 10 -14.75 -11.38 -23.87
C LEU A 10 -13.51 -10.74 -24.48
N THR A 11 -12.96 -11.41 -25.49
CA THR A 11 -11.78 -10.98 -26.25
C THR A 11 -12.18 -10.65 -27.68
N PHE A 12 -11.49 -9.68 -28.26
CA PHE A 12 -11.69 -9.22 -29.64
C PHE A 12 -10.37 -9.36 -30.39
N GLU A 13 -10.42 -9.70 -31.67
CA GLU A 13 -9.27 -9.86 -32.56
C GLU A 13 -8.53 -8.52 -32.73
N ASP A 14 -9.28 -7.44 -32.95
CA ASP A 14 -8.73 -6.11 -33.13
C ASP A 14 -9.68 -4.99 -32.65
N GLN A 15 -9.15 -3.77 -32.70
CA GLN A 15 -9.86 -2.58 -32.23
C GLN A 15 -11.08 -2.22 -33.10
N GLU A 16 -11.11 -2.66 -34.37
CA GLU A 16 -12.24 -2.47 -35.27
C GLU A 16 -13.39 -3.40 -34.90
N GLU A 17 -13.10 -4.67 -34.57
CA GLU A 17 -14.08 -5.63 -34.07
C GLU A 17 -14.71 -5.15 -32.75
N LEU A 18 -13.89 -4.71 -31.79
CA LEU A 18 -14.39 -4.15 -30.52
C LEU A 18 -15.30 -2.93 -30.75
N GLN A 19 -14.94 -2.04 -31.68
CA GLN A 19 -15.76 -0.87 -32.02
C GLN A 19 -17.10 -1.28 -32.65
N LYS A 20 -17.07 -2.25 -33.56
CA LYS A 20 -18.26 -2.78 -34.23
C LYS A 20 -19.20 -3.48 -33.24
N ASP A 21 -18.66 -4.29 -32.33
CA ASP A 21 -19.45 -4.97 -31.30
C ASP A 21 -20.02 -3.97 -30.29
N TYR A 22 -19.27 -2.93 -29.94
CA TYR A 22 -19.79 -1.83 -29.12
C TYR A 22 -21.00 -1.14 -29.75
N GLU A 23 -20.91 -0.82 -31.04
CA GLU A 23 -21.98 -0.14 -31.76
C GLU A 23 -23.22 -0.99 -31.94
N THR A 24 -23.06 -2.31 -32.03
CA THR A 24 -24.16 -3.24 -32.32
C THR A 24 -24.80 -3.79 -31.04
N ASN A 25 -23.95 -4.18 -30.08
CA ASN A 25 -24.33 -5.00 -28.93
C ASN A 25 -24.03 -4.29 -27.60
N LEU A 26 -22.75 -4.01 -27.29
CA LEU A 26 -22.34 -3.63 -25.93
C LEU A 26 -23.02 -2.34 -25.45
N LYS A 27 -23.16 -1.31 -26.30
CA LYS A 27 -23.82 -0.06 -25.90
C LYS A 27 -25.29 -0.24 -25.48
N SER A 28 -25.91 -1.34 -25.92
CA SER A 28 -27.28 -1.71 -25.56
C SER A 28 -27.34 -2.71 -24.40
N GLY A 29 -26.22 -2.97 -23.72
CA GLY A 29 -26.14 -3.96 -22.65
C GLY A 29 -26.21 -5.40 -23.13
N ARG A 30 -25.78 -5.70 -24.36
CA ARG A 30 -25.78 -7.06 -24.90
C ARG A 30 -24.37 -7.49 -25.26
N ALA A 31 -24.04 -8.76 -25.02
CA ALA A 31 -22.79 -9.35 -25.47
C ALA A 31 -22.96 -10.84 -25.79
N PHE A 32 -22.02 -11.40 -26.54
CA PHE A 32 -21.99 -12.82 -26.85
C PHE A 32 -20.61 -13.40 -26.56
N ALA A 33 -20.56 -14.45 -25.75
CA ALA A 33 -19.34 -15.17 -25.41
C ALA A 33 -19.23 -16.43 -26.26
N HIS A 34 -18.42 -16.37 -27.32
CA HIS A 34 -18.20 -17.49 -28.23
C HIS A 34 -17.51 -18.67 -27.52
N GLY A 35 -18.00 -19.89 -27.75
CA GLY A 35 -17.41 -21.13 -27.22
C GLY A 35 -17.65 -21.37 -25.71
N ILE A 36 -18.34 -20.46 -25.02
CA ILE A 36 -18.72 -20.66 -23.61
C ILE A 36 -20.14 -21.23 -23.54
N THR A 37 -20.21 -22.54 -23.26
CA THR A 37 -21.48 -23.29 -23.19
C THR A 37 -21.75 -23.88 -21.81
N ASP A 38 -20.76 -23.87 -20.93
CA ASP A 38 -20.84 -24.35 -19.55
C ASP A 38 -21.37 -23.26 -18.61
N LEU A 39 -22.49 -22.63 -18.95
CA LEU A 39 -23.15 -21.62 -18.12
C LEU A 39 -24.63 -21.97 -17.97
N GLU A 40 -25.26 -21.48 -16.91
CA GLU A 40 -26.70 -21.65 -16.71
C GLU A 40 -27.47 -20.39 -17.12
N VAL A 41 -28.62 -20.55 -17.78
CA VAL A 41 -29.50 -19.41 -18.09
C VAL A 41 -29.96 -18.77 -16.78
N PHE A 42 -29.90 -17.44 -16.72
CA PHE A 42 -30.10 -16.59 -15.55
C PHE A 42 -29.00 -16.59 -14.49
N GLU A 43 -27.87 -17.28 -14.72
CA GLU A 43 -26.68 -17.17 -13.88
C GLU A 43 -26.15 -15.73 -13.88
N GLU A 44 -25.88 -15.18 -12.69
CA GLU A 44 -25.19 -13.90 -12.53
C GLU A 44 -23.68 -14.10 -12.72
N VAL A 45 -23.09 -13.30 -13.59
CA VAL A 45 -21.69 -13.44 -13.99
C VAL A 45 -20.98 -12.09 -13.97
N SER A 46 -19.68 -12.14 -13.78
CA SER A 46 -18.78 -11.00 -13.93
C SER A 46 -18.17 -11.04 -15.33
N VAL A 47 -18.63 -10.17 -16.24
CA VAL A 47 -18.16 -10.13 -17.62
C VAL A 47 -16.93 -9.23 -17.74
N VAL A 48 -15.82 -9.76 -18.24
CA VAL A 48 -14.55 -9.04 -18.39
C VAL A 48 -14.28 -8.79 -19.86
N LEU A 49 -14.38 -7.53 -20.28
CA LEU A 49 -14.00 -7.10 -21.63
C LEU A 49 -12.49 -6.87 -21.68
N HIS A 50 -11.82 -7.44 -22.67
CA HIS A 50 -10.38 -7.22 -22.93
C HIS A 50 -10.18 -6.30 -24.12
N ARG A 51 -9.31 -5.30 -23.99
CA ARG A 51 -8.88 -4.53 -25.17
C ARG A 51 -7.88 -5.33 -26.00
N PRO A 52 -7.98 -5.29 -27.34
CA PRO A 52 -7.04 -5.97 -28.22
C PRO A 52 -5.68 -5.25 -28.31
N ASP A 53 -5.63 -3.94 -28.05
CA ASP A 53 -4.43 -3.11 -28.21
C ASP A 53 -3.65 -2.85 -26.91
N SER A 54 -4.13 -3.37 -25.77
CA SER A 54 -3.56 -3.10 -24.45
C SER A 54 -4.03 -4.11 -23.40
N ASP A 55 -3.30 -4.24 -22.29
CA ASP A 55 -3.71 -5.08 -21.14
C ASP A 55 -4.87 -4.47 -20.32
N HIS A 56 -5.67 -3.58 -20.92
CA HIS A 56 -6.78 -2.94 -20.24
C HIS A 56 -8.03 -3.82 -20.29
N THR A 57 -8.62 -4.02 -19.12
CA THR A 57 -9.88 -4.74 -18.99
C THR A 57 -10.97 -3.87 -18.36
N LEU A 58 -12.23 -4.17 -18.69
CA LEU A 58 -13.39 -3.57 -18.05
C LEU A 58 -14.32 -4.69 -17.57
N THR A 59 -14.56 -4.72 -16.26
CA THR A 59 -15.49 -5.67 -15.65
C THR A 59 -16.88 -5.05 -15.54
N LEU A 60 -17.89 -5.76 -16.04
CA LEU A 60 -19.29 -5.38 -15.96
C LEU A 60 -20.10 -6.54 -15.33
N PRO A 61 -21.03 -6.25 -14.41
CA PRO A 61 -22.00 -7.24 -13.98
C PRO A 61 -22.89 -7.63 -15.16
N GLY A 62 -23.18 -8.91 -15.29
CA GLY A 62 -24.04 -9.43 -16.34
C GLY A 62 -24.84 -10.64 -15.89
N ARG A 63 -25.77 -11.03 -16.73
CA ARG A 63 -26.59 -12.22 -16.55
C ARG A 63 -26.65 -13.00 -17.84
N VAL A 64 -26.55 -14.32 -17.75
CA VAL A 64 -26.71 -15.22 -18.89
C VAL A 64 -28.17 -15.23 -19.31
N VAL A 65 -28.46 -14.91 -20.58
CA VAL A 65 -29.83 -14.89 -21.12
C VAL A 65 -30.07 -15.99 -22.15
N LEU A 66 -29.00 -16.54 -22.72
CA LEU A 66 -29.05 -17.62 -23.70
C LEU A 66 -27.78 -18.46 -23.57
N VAL A 67 -27.93 -19.77 -23.71
CA VAL A 67 -26.80 -20.69 -23.91
C VAL A 67 -27.12 -21.54 -25.12
N GLN A 68 -26.29 -21.46 -26.15
CA GLN A 68 -26.40 -22.22 -27.38
C GLN A 68 -25.25 -23.22 -27.43
N SER A 69 -25.56 -24.51 -27.34
CA SER A 69 -24.57 -25.59 -27.37
C SER A 69 -24.34 -26.18 -28.76
N ASP A 70 -25.22 -25.87 -29.72
CA ASP A 70 -25.18 -26.44 -31.08
C ASP A 70 -24.61 -25.43 -32.11
N PRO A 71 -23.71 -25.87 -33.01
CA PRO A 71 -23.23 -25.05 -34.11
C PRO A 71 -24.29 -24.86 -35.22
N PRO A 72 -24.24 -23.73 -35.98
CA PRO A 72 -23.30 -22.62 -35.84
C PRO A 72 -23.73 -21.63 -34.75
N GLY A 73 -22.76 -21.11 -33.99
CA GLY A 73 -23.02 -20.10 -32.94
C GLY A 73 -23.00 -20.66 -31.52
N GLU A 74 -22.13 -21.63 -31.25
CA GLU A 74 -21.90 -22.12 -29.89
C GLU A 74 -21.41 -20.99 -28.97
N GLY A 75 -22.08 -20.77 -27.84
CA GLY A 75 -21.73 -19.73 -26.90
C GLY A 75 -22.89 -19.27 -26.01
N ALA A 76 -22.64 -18.22 -25.24
CA ALA A 76 -23.61 -17.65 -24.31
C ALA A 76 -23.96 -16.20 -24.67
N GLY A 77 -25.26 -15.92 -24.74
CA GLY A 77 -25.78 -14.55 -24.80
C GLY A 77 -25.85 -13.96 -23.40
N LEU A 78 -25.36 -12.74 -23.25
CA LEU A 78 -25.23 -12.03 -21.99
C LEU A 78 -26.00 -10.71 -22.03
N GLU A 79 -26.72 -10.42 -20.95
CA GLU A 79 -27.29 -9.11 -20.67
C GLU A 79 -26.41 -8.41 -19.61
N LEU A 80 -25.77 -7.31 -20.01
CA LEU A 80 -24.87 -6.52 -19.18
C LEU A 80 -25.63 -5.41 -18.46
N THR A 81 -25.35 -5.26 -17.17
CA THR A 81 -25.83 -4.12 -16.39
C THR A 81 -24.84 -2.96 -16.52
N ILE A 82 -25.22 -1.96 -17.30
CA ILE A 82 -24.39 -0.77 -17.56
C ILE A 82 -24.95 0.41 -16.75
N GLU A 83 -24.36 0.66 -15.58
CA GLU A 83 -24.73 1.81 -14.74
C GLU A 83 -24.30 3.15 -15.36
N ASN A 84 -23.16 3.15 -16.08
CA ASN A 84 -22.60 4.35 -16.71
C ASN A 84 -22.03 4.04 -18.11
N GLY A 85 -22.80 4.37 -19.15
CA GLY A 85 -22.40 4.20 -20.54
C GLY A 85 -21.14 4.97 -20.94
N GLU A 86 -20.78 6.05 -20.24
CA GLU A 86 -19.56 6.83 -20.50
C GLU A 86 -18.29 6.03 -20.18
N THR A 87 -18.35 5.11 -19.22
CA THR A 87 -17.21 4.23 -18.89
C THR A 87 -16.96 3.22 -19.99
N LEU A 88 -18.02 2.57 -20.50
CA LEU A 88 -17.92 1.65 -21.63
C LEU A 88 -17.49 2.38 -22.91
N ASP A 89 -18.04 3.57 -23.17
CA ASP A 89 -17.66 4.40 -24.32
C ASP A 89 -16.17 4.76 -24.32
N ARG A 90 -15.65 5.20 -23.17
CA ARG A 90 -14.21 5.46 -23.01
C ARG A 90 -13.38 4.20 -23.14
N PHE A 91 -13.91 3.04 -22.72
CA PHE A 91 -13.22 1.75 -22.78
C PHE A 91 -12.99 1.35 -24.20
N VAL A 92 -14.02 1.47 -25.03
CA VAL A 92 -13.96 1.11 -26.44
C VAL A 92 -13.11 2.12 -27.20
N ARG A 93 -13.29 3.43 -26.96
CA ARG A 93 -12.57 4.50 -27.69
C ARG A 93 -11.12 4.72 -27.26
N GLY A 94 -10.60 3.97 -26.28
CA GLY A 94 -9.20 4.09 -25.82
C GLY A 94 -8.91 5.39 -25.10
N ARG A 95 -9.93 6.09 -24.60
CA ARG A 95 -9.81 7.38 -23.90
C ARG A 95 -9.60 7.21 -22.40
N PHE A 96 -8.86 6.18 -22.01
CA PHE A 96 -8.46 5.94 -20.64
C PHE A 96 -6.96 6.17 -20.46
N THR A 97 -6.61 7.11 -19.59
CA THR A 97 -5.39 6.98 -18.81
C THR A 97 -5.56 5.76 -17.92
N SER A 98 -4.68 4.76 -18.01
CA SER A 98 -4.87 3.43 -17.42
C SER A 98 -5.51 3.45 -16.01
N ILE A 99 -6.69 2.86 -15.85
CA ILE A 99 -7.24 2.56 -14.52
C ILE A 99 -6.94 1.11 -14.21
N ARG A 100 -5.65 0.78 -14.02
CA ARG A 100 -5.34 -0.31 -13.09
C ARG A 100 -5.82 0.17 -11.71
N PRO A 101 -6.48 -0.66 -10.88
CA PRO A 101 -6.68 -0.29 -9.48
C PRO A 101 -5.30 0.05 -8.93
N GLU A 102 -5.12 1.32 -8.60
CA GLU A 102 -3.80 1.84 -8.33
C GLU A 102 -3.25 1.10 -7.11
N THR A 103 -2.16 0.34 -7.31
CA THR A 103 -1.50 -0.34 -6.20
C THR A 103 -1.26 0.67 -5.06
N THR A 104 -1.35 0.23 -3.80
CA THR A 104 -1.10 1.08 -2.63
C THR A 104 0.18 1.91 -2.81
N HIS A 105 1.21 1.30 -3.41
CA HIS A 105 2.46 1.95 -3.79
C HIS A 105 2.33 3.04 -4.86
N GLY A 106 1.63 2.77 -5.96
CA GLY A 106 1.33 3.77 -6.99
C GLY A 106 0.64 5.00 -6.38
N ARG A 107 -0.38 4.74 -5.55
CA ARG A 107 -1.21 5.79 -4.93
C ARG A 107 -0.38 6.64 -3.99
N ILE A 108 0.43 6.03 -3.12
CA ILE A 108 1.26 6.77 -2.16
C ILE A 108 2.32 7.62 -2.87
N ARG A 109 2.89 7.13 -3.98
CA ARG A 109 3.88 7.89 -4.76
C ARG A 109 3.35 9.17 -5.36
N LYS A 110 2.05 9.24 -5.64
CA LYS A 110 1.40 10.44 -6.20
C LYS A 110 0.98 11.46 -5.14
N LEU A 111 1.09 11.14 -3.85
CA LEU A 111 0.67 12.05 -2.79
C LEU A 111 1.58 13.27 -2.70
N THR A 112 0.98 14.43 -2.45
CA THR A 112 1.72 15.61 -1.98
C THR A 112 2.16 15.41 -0.53
N GLY A 113 3.12 16.21 -0.06
CA GLY A 113 3.56 16.17 1.35
C GLY A 113 2.42 16.36 2.35
N ALA A 114 1.47 17.25 2.05
CA ALA A 114 0.30 17.49 2.89
C ALA A 114 -0.66 16.27 2.94
N GLN A 115 -0.89 15.63 1.78
CA GLN A 115 -1.71 14.42 1.70
C GLN A 115 -1.04 13.24 2.43
N ALA A 116 0.27 13.10 2.30
CA ALA A 116 1.05 12.09 3.00
C ALA A 116 0.97 12.26 4.53
N VAL A 117 1.06 13.51 5.01
CA VAL A 117 0.85 13.85 6.44
C VAL A 117 -0.56 13.47 6.90
N LYS A 118 -1.59 13.76 6.11
CA LYS A 118 -2.97 13.40 6.46
C LYS A 118 -3.14 11.88 6.57
N LEU A 119 -2.59 11.12 5.62
CA LEU A 119 -2.66 9.65 5.59
C LEU A 119 -1.88 9.00 6.74
N ALA A 120 -0.72 9.55 7.09
CA ALA A 120 0.18 8.96 8.10
C ALA A 120 -0.49 8.68 9.46
N ARG A 121 -1.52 9.45 9.84
CA ARG A 121 -2.24 9.28 11.13
C ARG A 121 -3.09 8.00 11.19
N THR A 122 -3.63 7.56 10.07
CA THR A 122 -4.57 6.43 9.99
C THR A 122 -4.01 5.24 9.20
N ALA A 123 -2.86 5.43 8.56
CA ALA A 123 -2.18 4.44 7.72
C ALA A 123 -2.01 3.06 8.39
N ASN A 124 -2.25 2.01 7.61
CA ASN A 124 -1.92 0.64 7.97
C ASN A 124 -0.39 0.39 7.91
N LEU A 125 0.07 -0.81 8.25
CA LEU A 125 1.50 -1.12 8.30
C LEU A 125 2.20 -0.90 6.95
N GLU A 126 1.63 -1.41 5.86
CA GLU A 126 2.20 -1.33 4.52
C GLU A 126 2.33 0.14 4.07
N GLU A 127 1.27 0.91 4.29
CA GLU A 127 1.23 2.33 3.98
C GLU A 127 2.25 3.12 4.79
N ARG A 128 2.40 2.85 6.10
CA ARG A 128 3.40 3.54 6.95
C ARG A 128 4.83 3.27 6.48
N VAL A 129 5.14 2.03 6.11
CA VAL A 129 6.46 1.66 5.59
C VAL A 129 6.75 2.44 4.31
N MET A 130 5.78 2.54 3.40
CA MET A 130 5.93 3.31 2.17
C MET A 130 6.04 4.82 2.40
N LEU A 131 5.17 5.38 3.26
CA LEU A 131 5.18 6.79 3.62
C LEU A 131 6.53 7.20 4.20
N GLU A 132 7.07 6.41 5.14
CA GLU A 132 8.38 6.68 5.72
C GLU A 132 9.50 6.65 4.67
N ARG A 133 9.45 5.70 3.72
CA ARG A 133 10.46 5.54 2.68
C ARG A 133 10.44 6.69 1.66
N ILE A 134 9.26 7.15 1.28
CA ILE A 134 9.07 8.17 0.22
C ILE A 134 9.19 9.58 0.80
N PHE A 135 8.53 9.86 1.91
CA PHE A 135 8.40 11.22 2.45
C PHE A 135 9.34 11.53 3.62
N GLY A 136 9.86 10.50 4.31
CA GLY A 136 10.87 10.64 5.36
C GLY A 136 10.53 11.69 6.41
N LYS A 137 11.38 12.73 6.52
CA LYS A 137 11.24 13.83 7.49
C LYS A 137 9.89 14.53 7.48
N THR A 138 9.19 14.54 6.34
CA THR A 138 7.88 15.18 6.20
C THR A 138 6.80 14.46 7.01
N VAL A 139 6.96 13.16 7.25
CA VAL A 139 5.91 12.33 7.86
C VAL A 139 6.32 11.71 9.20
N TRP A 140 7.61 11.72 9.59
CA TRP A 140 8.05 11.03 10.82
C TRP A 140 7.30 11.46 12.09
N ASP A 141 7.15 12.77 12.34
CA ASP A 141 6.46 13.24 13.54
C ASP A 141 5.00 12.78 13.58
N VAL A 142 4.36 12.70 12.41
CA VAL A 142 2.95 12.30 12.28
C VAL A 142 2.80 10.78 12.35
N LEU A 143 3.75 10.03 11.79
CA LEU A 143 3.81 8.57 11.92
C LEU A 143 3.99 8.14 13.38
N LEU A 144 4.81 8.87 14.15
CA LEU A 144 4.99 8.62 15.59
C LEU A 144 3.71 8.89 16.40
N GLN A 145 2.76 9.66 15.87
CA GLN A 145 1.44 9.89 16.47
C GLN A 145 0.40 8.85 16.05
N ASN A 146 0.72 7.92 15.14
CA ASN A 146 -0.20 6.89 14.70
C ASN A 146 -0.42 5.86 15.85
N PRO A 147 -1.67 5.57 16.25
CA PRO A 147 -1.94 4.67 17.38
C PRO A 147 -1.51 3.21 17.12
N ARG A 148 -1.28 2.84 15.85
CA ARG A 148 -0.83 1.50 15.44
C ARG A 148 0.69 1.43 15.22
N MET A 149 1.43 2.44 15.65
CA MET A 149 2.89 2.49 15.51
C MET A 149 3.57 1.45 16.38
N THR A 150 4.48 0.66 15.79
CA THR A 150 5.15 -0.45 16.50
C THR A 150 6.57 -0.11 16.95
N ILE A 151 7.08 -0.84 17.95
CA ILE A 151 8.45 -0.70 18.47
C ILE A 151 9.54 -0.83 17.38
N PRO A 152 9.47 -1.82 16.46
CA PRO A 152 10.44 -1.92 15.36
C PRO A 152 10.42 -0.71 14.43
N GLU A 153 9.23 -0.14 14.15
CA GLU A 153 9.11 1.06 13.33
C GLU A 153 9.73 2.28 14.03
N VAL A 154 9.45 2.46 15.32
CA VAL A 154 10.05 3.55 16.12
C VAL A 154 11.58 3.44 16.15
N ALA A 155 12.11 2.24 16.39
CA ALA A 155 13.56 2.02 16.40
C ALA A 155 14.19 2.30 15.03
N ARG A 156 13.51 1.94 13.93
CA ARG A 156 13.98 2.20 12.57
C ARG A 156 14.01 3.69 12.24
N ILE A 157 13.01 4.47 12.67
CA ILE A 157 13.05 5.93 12.58
C ILE A 157 14.19 6.46 13.45
N ALA A 158 14.24 6.12 14.74
CA ALA A 158 15.23 6.60 15.69
C ALA A 158 16.69 6.37 15.26
N LYS A 159 16.98 5.32 14.49
CA LYS A 159 18.33 5.02 13.98
C LYS A 159 18.79 5.95 12.84
N LYS A 160 17.87 6.61 12.13
CA LYS A 160 18.21 7.42 10.95
C LYS A 160 18.91 8.72 11.34
N GLY A 161 20.14 8.91 10.86
CA GLY A 161 20.94 10.12 11.11
C GLY A 161 20.38 11.41 10.50
N THR A 162 19.29 11.33 9.74
CA THR A 162 18.60 12.48 9.14
C THR A 162 17.38 12.94 9.94
N VAL A 163 17.02 12.25 11.03
CA VAL A 163 15.90 12.61 11.91
C VAL A 163 16.15 13.96 12.60
N PRO A 164 15.14 14.85 12.66
CA PRO A 164 15.23 16.09 13.42
C PRO A 164 15.44 15.84 14.93
N ARG A 165 16.13 16.74 15.62
CA ARG A 165 16.38 16.62 17.08
C ARG A 165 15.07 16.58 17.88
N ILE A 166 14.11 17.44 17.52
CA ILE A 166 12.79 17.49 18.16
C ILE A 166 12.01 16.16 18.05
N THR A 167 12.15 15.46 16.92
CA THR A 167 11.57 14.13 16.72
C THR A 167 12.25 13.10 17.63
N LEU A 168 13.58 13.14 17.77
CA LEU A 168 14.31 12.28 18.70
C LEU A 168 13.91 12.54 20.16
N GLU A 169 13.73 13.80 20.55
CA GLU A 169 13.26 14.18 21.89
C GLU A 169 11.85 13.64 22.16
N THR A 170 10.96 13.69 21.17
CA THR A 170 9.63 13.06 21.25
C THR A 170 9.75 11.56 21.54
N ILE A 171 10.67 10.86 20.88
CA ILE A 171 10.90 9.43 21.12
C ILE A 171 11.48 9.18 22.52
N VAL A 172 12.45 9.99 22.95
CA VAL A 172 13.10 9.88 24.28
C VAL A 172 12.12 10.18 25.42
N ASN A 173 11.13 11.04 25.20
CA ASN A 173 10.15 11.40 26.22
C ASN A 173 8.96 10.43 26.30
N ASN A 174 8.87 9.47 25.38
CA ASN A 174 7.88 8.39 25.46
C ASN A 174 8.43 7.21 26.29
N ASN A 175 7.94 7.05 27.52
CA ASN A 175 8.39 5.99 28.43
C ASN A 175 8.17 4.58 27.88
N THR A 176 7.08 4.35 27.15
CA THR A 176 6.78 3.04 26.54
C THR A 176 7.82 2.67 25.50
N TRP A 177 8.21 3.61 24.64
CA TRP A 177 9.25 3.36 23.65
C TRP A 177 10.63 3.28 24.29
N LEU A 178 10.92 4.12 25.29
CA LEU A 178 12.20 4.11 25.99
C LEU A 178 12.43 2.83 26.82
N ALA A 179 11.36 2.17 27.27
CA ALA A 179 11.41 0.85 27.91
C ALA A 179 11.86 -0.27 26.93
N ALA A 180 11.71 -0.06 25.62
CA ALA A 180 12.13 -1.04 24.62
C ALA A 180 13.64 -0.97 24.32
N GLY A 181 14.34 -2.08 24.54
CA GLY A 181 15.78 -2.21 24.23
C GLY A 181 16.17 -1.84 22.79
N PRO A 182 15.43 -2.28 21.75
CA PRO A 182 15.72 -1.90 20.37
C PRO A 182 15.69 -0.38 20.13
N VAL A 183 14.76 0.34 20.77
CA VAL A 183 14.64 1.80 20.64
C VAL A 183 15.82 2.49 21.32
N ARG A 184 16.19 2.09 22.55
CA ARG A 184 17.36 2.66 23.24
C ARG A 184 18.64 2.50 22.42
N ARG A 185 18.89 1.31 21.88
CA ARG A 185 20.06 1.05 21.02
C ARG A 185 20.02 1.91 19.75
N ALA A 186 18.87 2.01 19.09
CA ALA A 186 18.70 2.85 17.91
C ALA A 186 19.00 4.33 18.19
N LEU A 187 18.45 4.87 19.29
CA LEU A 187 18.71 6.24 19.74
C LEU A 187 20.21 6.47 19.99
N LEU A 188 20.88 5.59 20.72
CA LEU A 188 22.31 5.72 21.03
C LEU A 188 23.23 5.59 19.81
N THR A 189 22.77 4.93 18.74
CA THR A 189 23.49 4.92 17.47
C THR A 189 23.26 6.17 16.61
N ASN A 190 22.31 7.04 16.98
CA ASN A 190 21.99 8.22 16.19
C ASN A 190 22.97 9.38 16.48
N PRO A 191 23.70 9.91 15.48
CA PRO A 191 24.66 10.99 15.69
C PRO A 191 24.02 12.34 16.07
N ARG A 192 22.70 12.49 15.91
CA ARG A 192 21.95 13.71 16.24
C ARG A 192 21.30 13.68 17.62
N LEU A 193 21.46 12.60 18.39
CA LEU A 193 20.94 12.55 19.76
C LEU A 193 21.65 13.60 20.63
N ALA A 194 20.89 14.40 21.38
CA ALA A 194 21.44 15.40 22.30
C ALA A 194 22.14 14.73 23.51
N GLU A 195 23.13 15.40 24.10
CA GLU A 195 23.90 14.86 25.23
C GLU A 195 23.04 14.54 26.46
N ASP A 196 22.09 15.42 26.80
CA ASP A 196 21.15 15.20 27.89
C ASP A 196 20.28 13.95 27.66
N SER A 197 19.86 13.75 26.40
CA SER A 197 19.11 12.57 25.97
C SER A 197 19.96 11.30 26.03
N ILE A 198 21.25 11.36 25.68
CA ILE A 198 22.18 10.22 25.82
C ILE A 198 22.19 9.74 27.27
N MET A 199 22.39 10.65 28.22
CA MET A 199 22.43 10.30 29.65
C MET A 199 21.12 9.69 30.14
N LYS A 200 19.97 10.25 29.73
CA LYS A 200 18.65 9.71 30.06
C LYS A 200 18.45 8.29 29.51
N VAL A 201 18.78 8.07 28.24
CA VAL A 201 18.65 6.76 27.58
C VAL A 201 19.52 5.70 28.26
N ILE A 202 20.79 6.02 28.56
CA ILE A 202 21.71 5.06 29.21
C ILE A 202 21.20 4.68 30.60
N ARG A 203 20.68 5.62 31.40
CA ARG A 203 20.14 5.31 32.75
C ARG A 203 18.98 4.30 32.70
N MET A 204 18.17 4.33 31.64
CA MET A 204 17.05 3.41 31.42
C MET A 204 17.47 2.03 30.88
N MET A 205 18.74 1.84 30.53
CA MET A 205 19.25 0.54 30.08
C MET A 205 19.55 -0.38 31.28
N PRO A 206 19.37 -1.71 31.14
CA PRO A 206 19.84 -2.67 32.13
C PRO A 206 21.35 -2.57 32.40
N ALA A 207 21.77 -2.86 33.63
CA ALA A 207 23.18 -2.74 34.06
C ALA A 207 24.16 -3.51 33.16
N HIS A 208 23.79 -4.72 32.75
CA HIS A 208 24.62 -5.55 31.87
C HIS A 208 24.78 -4.93 30.48
N GLU A 209 23.73 -4.33 29.90
CA GLU A 209 23.83 -3.64 28.61
C GLU A 209 24.67 -2.35 28.73
N ARG A 210 24.52 -1.60 29.83
CA ARG A 210 25.30 -0.36 30.06
C ARG A 210 26.80 -0.61 30.07
N LYS A 211 27.24 -1.73 30.65
CA LYS A 211 28.67 -2.10 30.73
C LYS A 211 29.29 -2.31 29.34
N LEU A 212 28.51 -2.84 28.40
CA LEU A 212 28.96 -3.10 27.03
C LEU A 212 29.05 -1.83 26.18
N LEU A 213 28.29 -0.79 26.50
CA LEU A 213 28.30 0.47 25.71
C LEU A 213 29.69 1.07 25.62
N GLY A 214 30.45 1.10 26.73
CA GLY A 214 31.74 1.77 26.81
C GLY A 214 32.84 1.17 25.92
N SER A 215 32.70 -0.08 25.50
CA SER A 215 33.67 -0.82 24.69
C SER A 215 33.24 -1.00 23.22
N GLN A 216 31.96 -0.83 22.90
CA GLN A 216 31.44 -1.07 21.56
C GLN A 216 31.76 0.07 20.58
N ARG A 217 32.48 -0.25 19.49
CA ARG A 217 32.85 0.69 18.42
C ARG A 217 31.65 1.26 17.65
N GLY A 218 30.50 0.59 17.69
CA GLY A 218 29.26 1.04 17.05
C GLY A 218 28.63 2.30 17.67
N TYR A 219 29.12 2.76 18.82
CA TYR A 219 28.64 3.97 19.47
C TYR A 219 29.63 5.13 19.39
N SER A 220 29.08 6.35 19.32
CA SER A 220 29.87 7.58 19.31
C SER A 220 30.74 7.72 20.58
N MET A 221 31.78 8.54 20.49
CA MET A 221 32.65 8.85 21.65
C MET A 221 31.84 9.41 22.82
N ALA A 222 30.85 10.27 22.55
CA ALA A 222 29.97 10.85 23.58
C ALA A 222 29.19 9.78 24.35
N VAL A 223 28.59 8.80 23.64
CA VAL A 223 27.87 7.68 24.28
C VAL A 223 28.81 6.82 25.11
N ARG A 224 30.00 6.51 24.59
CA ARG A 224 31.00 5.72 25.33
C ARG A 224 31.50 6.43 26.58
N ALA A 225 31.74 7.74 26.50
CA ALA A 225 32.15 8.56 27.64
C ALA A 225 31.05 8.66 28.70
N ALA A 226 29.80 8.90 28.29
CA ALA A 226 28.63 8.93 29.16
C ALA A 226 28.42 7.60 29.91
N ALA A 227 28.57 6.47 29.22
CA ALA A 227 28.49 5.14 29.82
C ALA A 227 29.59 4.92 30.87
N LYS A 228 30.85 5.28 30.56
CA LYS A 228 31.97 5.17 31.50
C LYS A 228 31.78 6.04 32.75
N LYS A 229 31.28 7.27 32.57
CA LYS A 229 30.98 8.20 33.68
C LYS A 229 29.95 7.64 34.67
N LEU A 230 28.98 6.85 34.18
CA LEU A 230 27.99 6.19 35.04
C LEU A 230 28.54 4.96 35.76
N MET A 231 29.58 4.31 35.23
CA MET A 231 30.22 3.15 35.86
C MET A 231 31.29 3.54 36.89
N GLY A 232 31.99 4.66 36.68
CA GLY A 232 33.04 5.16 37.59
C GLY A 232 32.52 5.94 38.81
N LYS A 233 31.19 5.99 39.03
CA LYS A 233 30.55 6.55 40.23
C LYS A 233 30.10 5.44 41.20
N GLY A 234 30.94 4.42 41.38
CA GLY A 234 30.82 3.42 42.44
C GLY A 234 31.89 3.68 43.49
#